data_AF-A0A2N3GBM3-F1
#
_entry.id   AF-A0A2N3GBM3-F1
#
_cell.length_a   1.000
_cell.length_b   1.000
_cell.length_c   1.000
_cell.angle_alpha   90.00
_cell.angle_beta   90.00
_cell.angle_gamma   90.00
#
_symmetry.space_group_name_H-M   'P 1'
#
loop_
_entity.id
_entity.type
_entity.pdbx_description
1 polymer ?
#
loop_
_entity_poly.entity_id
_entity_poly.type
_entity_poly.pdbx_seq_one_letter_code
_entity_poly.pdbx_strand_id
1 'polypeptide(L)'
;MDVNRVHLGLGANLGDRIANLSAAVAAIGRLPGTRVAAVSQAYESEAWPDSTDPPYANAVALIDTQLPVPELFAGLRDIEAGLGRDSSAPRNAPRPIDIDILLVDDQEWDRPDLVIPHPRMRERDFVITPLLEVTPDVRWPDGSPVTRDDVRTGRVTAVLGPLSGLPAGVTLSGTEWVEIRRFSGRANYDANEATDIAFVTAMLSSADIPYALDPPPGSEGAGPYPFHVFSRLLVPADRAAEALEFLDAAAAAPFDFADAYRLAEESPAESDLLEEPDK
;
A
#
# COMPACT_ATOMS: atom_id res chain seq x y z
N MET A 1 -25.07 -0.57 7.23
CA MET A 1 -24.66 -1.02 5.88
C MET A 1 -23.82 -2.25 6.11
N ASP A 2 -24.01 -3.27 5.28
CA ASP A 2 -23.25 -4.51 5.39
C ASP A 2 -21.79 -4.26 4.98
N VAL A 3 -20.86 -4.97 5.62
CA VAL A 3 -19.44 -4.89 5.33
C VAL A 3 -19.13 -5.98 4.30
N ASN A 4 -18.64 -5.57 3.13
CA ASN A 4 -18.24 -6.48 2.06
C ASN A 4 -16.75 -6.78 2.14
N ARG A 5 -16.36 -8.03 1.88
CA ARG A 5 -14.96 -8.42 1.74
C ARG A 5 -14.55 -8.40 0.27
N VAL A 6 -13.52 -7.63 -0.05
CA VAL A 6 -13.11 -7.34 -1.43
C VAL A 6 -11.63 -7.66 -1.61
N HIS A 7 -11.32 -8.40 -2.67
CA HIS A 7 -9.95 -8.63 -3.11
C HIS A 7 -9.60 -7.63 -4.21
N LEU A 8 -8.53 -6.87 -3.99
CA LEU A 8 -8.01 -5.89 -4.94
C LEU A 8 -6.66 -6.38 -5.48
N GLY A 9 -6.49 -6.36 -6.79
CA GLY A 9 -5.22 -6.60 -7.45
C GLY A 9 -4.52 -5.27 -7.71
N LEU A 10 -3.25 -5.15 -7.32
CA LEU A 10 -2.44 -3.96 -7.52
C LEU A 10 -1.29 -4.29 -8.48
N GLY A 11 -0.97 -3.37 -9.39
CA GLY A 11 0.14 -3.54 -10.34
C GLY A 11 0.84 -2.23 -10.68
N ALA A 12 2.17 -2.23 -10.74
CA ALA A 12 2.99 -1.06 -11.06
C ALA A 12 4.20 -1.45 -11.92
N ASN A 13 4.45 -0.75 -13.03
CA ASN A 13 5.65 -0.96 -13.86
C ASN A 13 6.41 0.31 -14.25
N LEU A 14 6.01 1.47 -13.71
CA LEU A 14 6.74 2.74 -13.87
C LEU A 14 7.16 3.30 -12.50
N GLY A 15 8.31 3.98 -12.49
CA GLY A 15 8.85 4.63 -11.29
C GLY A 15 9.27 3.64 -10.20
N ASP A 16 9.16 4.07 -8.95
CA ASP A 16 9.36 3.19 -7.79
C ASP A 16 8.11 2.32 -7.57
N ARG A 17 8.17 1.11 -8.13
CA ARG A 17 7.03 0.18 -8.17
C ARG A 17 6.58 -0.23 -6.77
N ILE A 18 7.50 -0.44 -5.82
CA ILE A 18 7.16 -0.86 -4.45
C ILE A 18 6.57 0.31 -3.67
N ALA A 19 7.14 1.52 -3.82
CA ALA A 19 6.57 2.72 -3.21
C ALA A 19 5.17 3.01 -3.75
N ASN A 20 4.92 2.83 -5.05
CA ASN A 20 3.60 3.03 -5.65
C ASN A 20 2.57 2.04 -5.11
N LEU A 21 2.91 0.74 -5.02
CA LEU A 21 2.03 -0.26 -4.41
C LEU A 21 1.73 0.08 -2.94
N SER A 22 2.76 0.45 -2.18
CA SER A 22 2.65 0.85 -0.78
C SER A 22 1.73 2.08 -0.60
N ALA A 23 1.93 3.11 -1.42
CA ALA A 23 1.13 4.33 -1.41
C ALA A 23 -0.34 4.07 -1.78
N ALA A 24 -0.58 3.17 -2.74
CA ALA A 24 -1.92 2.76 -3.12
C ALA A 24 -2.65 2.07 -1.97
N VAL A 25 -2.02 1.10 -1.31
CA VAL A 25 -2.62 0.43 -0.14
C VAL A 25 -2.88 1.43 0.99
N ALA A 26 -1.94 2.34 1.27
CA ALA A 26 -2.13 3.39 2.25
C ALA A 26 -3.32 4.28 1.92
N ALA A 27 -3.52 4.63 0.64
CA ALA A 27 -4.65 5.43 0.18
C ALA A 27 -5.99 4.67 0.26
N ILE A 28 -6.01 3.38 -0.08
CA ILE A 28 -7.19 2.52 0.07
C ILE A 28 -7.62 2.46 1.54
N GLY A 29 -6.67 2.34 2.48
CA GLY A 29 -6.95 2.36 3.92
C GLY A 29 -7.50 3.69 4.45
N ARG A 30 -7.48 4.76 3.65
CA ARG A 30 -8.10 6.06 3.98
C ARG A 30 -9.48 6.26 3.37
N LEU A 31 -9.96 5.33 2.54
CA LEU A 31 -11.31 5.42 1.99
C LEU A 31 -12.35 5.32 3.11
N PRO A 32 -13.48 6.05 3.03
CA PRO A 32 -14.53 6.00 4.04
C PRO A 32 -15.03 4.57 4.27
N GLY A 33 -15.20 4.19 5.54
CA GLY A 33 -15.75 2.88 5.91
C GLY A 33 -14.96 1.68 5.37
N THR A 34 -13.67 1.86 5.04
CA THR A 34 -12.81 0.85 4.44
C THR A 34 -11.63 0.55 5.35
N ARG A 35 -11.33 -0.74 5.51
CA ARG A 35 -10.18 -1.23 6.24
C ARG A 35 -9.42 -2.22 5.37
N VAL A 36 -8.11 -2.08 5.27
CA VAL A 36 -7.26 -3.12 4.68
C VAL A 36 -7.05 -4.21 5.73
N ALA A 37 -7.52 -5.41 5.45
CA ALA A 37 -7.46 -6.57 6.35
C ALA A 37 -6.16 -7.36 6.18
N ALA A 38 -5.70 -7.52 4.94
CA ALA A 38 -4.46 -8.23 4.65
C ALA A 38 -3.86 -7.79 3.30
N VAL A 39 -2.56 -8.00 3.13
CA VAL A 39 -1.87 -7.74 1.86
C VAL A 39 -0.83 -8.85 1.62
N SER A 40 -0.62 -9.20 0.36
CA SER A 40 0.41 -10.16 -0.04
C SER A 40 1.81 -9.57 0.03
N GLN A 41 2.84 -10.39 -0.17
CA GLN A 41 4.12 -9.89 -0.65
C GLN A 41 3.95 -9.19 -2.01
N ALA A 42 4.89 -8.32 -2.36
CA ALA A 42 5.04 -7.86 -3.72
C ALA A 42 5.74 -8.94 -4.55
N TYR A 43 5.24 -9.16 -5.76
CA TYR A 43 5.75 -10.13 -6.71
C TYR A 43 6.15 -9.45 -8.00
N GLU A 44 7.31 -9.81 -8.53
CA GLU A 44 7.66 -9.42 -9.89
C GLU A 44 7.02 -10.37 -10.89
N SER A 45 6.50 -9.84 -12.00
CA SER A 45 6.01 -10.62 -13.12
C SER A 45 6.55 -10.14 -14.44
N GLU A 46 6.54 -11.04 -15.43
CA GLU A 46 6.72 -10.69 -16.83
C GLU A 46 5.75 -9.57 -17.23
N ALA A 47 6.22 -8.69 -18.11
CA ALA A 47 5.36 -7.68 -18.71
C ALA A 47 4.33 -8.35 -19.63
N TRP A 48 3.07 -7.94 -19.49
CA TRP A 48 1.98 -8.44 -20.31
C TRP A 48 1.02 -7.29 -20.68
N PRO A 49 0.56 -7.19 -21.94
CA PRO A 49 0.78 -8.12 -23.05
C PRO A 49 2.05 -7.85 -23.87
N ASP A 50 2.69 -6.70 -23.70
CA ASP A 50 3.92 -6.36 -24.41
C ASP A 50 5.13 -6.78 -23.59
N SER A 51 5.89 -7.77 -24.08
CA SER A 51 7.09 -8.27 -23.39
C SER A 51 8.28 -7.29 -23.45
N THR A 52 8.16 -6.19 -24.22
CA THR A 52 9.19 -5.14 -24.28
C THR A 52 9.03 -4.08 -23.20
N ASP A 53 7.88 -4.06 -22.51
CA ASP A 53 7.64 -3.19 -21.37
C ASP A 53 8.46 -3.62 -20.14
N PRO A 54 8.72 -2.71 -19.18
CA PRO A 54 9.33 -3.07 -17.90
C PRO A 54 8.49 -4.09 -17.14
N PRO A 55 9.13 -4.98 -16.34
CA PRO A 55 8.43 -5.94 -15.50
C PRO A 55 7.52 -5.23 -14.48
N TYR A 56 6.40 -5.89 -14.14
CA TYR A 56 5.45 -5.37 -13.16
C TYR A 56 5.82 -5.85 -11.75
N ALA A 57 5.66 -4.98 -10.76
CA ALA A 57 5.46 -5.40 -9.38
C ALA A 57 3.95 -5.53 -9.15
N ASN A 58 3.49 -6.63 -8.57
CA ASN A 58 2.09 -6.92 -8.31
C ASN A 58 1.87 -7.35 -6.87
N ALA A 59 0.72 -7.00 -6.30
CA ALA A 59 0.30 -7.44 -4.98
C ALA A 59 -1.23 -7.61 -4.94
N VAL A 60 -1.74 -8.31 -3.92
CA VAL A 60 -3.18 -8.39 -3.65
C VAL A 60 -3.45 -7.84 -2.26
N ALA A 61 -4.44 -6.95 -2.16
CA ALA A 61 -4.96 -6.46 -0.89
C ALA A 61 -6.36 -7.03 -0.64
N LEU A 62 -6.58 -7.55 0.55
CA LEU A 62 -7.89 -7.90 1.08
C LEU A 62 -8.40 -6.72 1.90
N ILE A 63 -9.59 -6.22 1.58
CA ILE A 63 -10.22 -5.13 2.31
C ILE A 63 -11.61 -5.54 2.81
N ASP A 64 -12.01 -4.93 3.91
CA ASP A 64 -13.38 -4.93 4.40
C ASP A 64 -13.93 -3.51 4.21
N THR A 65 -15.03 -3.34 3.46
CA THR A 65 -15.58 -2.01 3.13
C THR A 65 -17.10 -1.94 3.22
N GLN A 66 -17.61 -0.79 3.67
CA GLN A 66 -19.04 -0.46 3.64
C GLN A 66 -19.46 0.25 2.35
N LEU A 67 -18.51 0.58 1.47
CA LEU A 67 -18.79 1.25 0.21
C LEU A 67 -19.48 0.29 -0.77
N PRO A 68 -20.57 0.72 -1.43
CA PRO A 68 -21.09 0.01 -2.59
C PRO A 68 -20.04 -0.09 -3.71
N VAL A 69 -20.12 -1.14 -4.54
CA VAL A 69 -19.17 -1.40 -5.64
C VAL A 69 -18.91 -0.16 -6.53
N PRO A 70 -19.92 0.64 -6.95
CA PRO A 70 -19.66 1.83 -7.76
C PRO A 70 -18.85 2.91 -7.03
N GLU A 71 -19.10 3.11 -5.74
CA GLU A 71 -18.40 4.12 -4.92
C GLU A 71 -16.97 3.68 -4.63
N LEU A 72 -16.77 2.39 -4.33
CA LEU A 72 -15.44 1.80 -4.22
C LEU A 72 -14.68 1.97 -5.54
N PHE A 73 -15.28 1.59 -6.66
CA PHE A 73 -14.64 1.68 -7.97
C PHE A 73 -14.21 3.12 -8.31
N ALA A 74 -15.07 4.10 -8.07
CA ALA A 74 -14.74 5.51 -8.24
C ALA A 74 -13.57 5.94 -7.35
N GLY A 75 -13.60 5.60 -6.05
CA GLY A 75 -12.51 5.90 -5.12
C GLY A 75 -11.16 5.27 -5.53
N LEU A 76 -11.18 4.06 -6.08
CA LEU A 76 -9.96 3.42 -6.60
C LEU A 76 -9.41 4.15 -7.84
N ARG A 77 -10.28 4.63 -8.75
CA ARG A 77 -9.84 5.44 -9.90
C ARG A 77 -9.23 6.77 -9.47
N ASP A 78 -9.80 7.41 -8.44
CA ASP A 78 -9.26 8.65 -7.88
C ASP A 78 -7.87 8.44 -7.25
N ILE A 79 -7.66 7.29 -6.58
CA ILE A 79 -6.34 6.91 -6.04
C ILE A 79 -5.33 6.74 -7.18
N GLU A 80 -5.68 6.03 -8.25
CA GLU A 80 -4.78 5.86 -9.41
C GLU A 80 -4.40 7.20 -10.04
N ALA A 81 -5.38 8.09 -10.23
CA ALA A 81 -5.14 9.43 -10.77
C ALA A 81 -4.23 10.25 -9.83
N GLY A 82 -4.47 10.19 -8.52
CA GLY A 82 -3.64 10.85 -7.51
C GLY A 82 -2.20 10.33 -7.44
N LEU A 83 -1.96 9.09 -7.87
CA LEU A 83 -0.62 8.48 -7.99
C LEU A 83 -0.03 8.64 -9.40
N GLY A 84 -0.63 9.48 -10.25
CA GLY A 84 -0.06 9.89 -11.54
C GLY A 84 -0.45 9.01 -12.73
N ARG A 85 -1.49 8.16 -12.61
CA ARG A 85 -2.01 7.43 -13.77
C ARG A 85 -2.73 8.38 -14.73
N ASP A 86 -2.28 8.42 -15.97
CA ASP A 86 -2.95 9.13 -17.05
C ASP A 86 -4.09 8.29 -17.66
N SER A 87 -5.33 8.78 -17.55
CA SER A 87 -6.51 8.11 -18.09
C SER A 87 -6.63 8.23 -19.62
N SER A 88 -5.87 9.14 -20.25
CA SER A 88 -5.82 9.33 -21.70
C SER A 88 -4.84 8.40 -22.40
N ALA A 89 -3.98 7.71 -21.64
CA ALA A 89 -2.98 6.80 -22.18
C ALA A 89 -3.63 5.59 -22.91
N PRO A 90 -2.97 5.02 -23.93
CA PRO A 90 -3.46 3.84 -24.61
C PRO A 90 -3.72 2.67 -23.67
N ARG A 91 -4.69 1.82 -24.03
CA ARG A 91 -4.99 0.59 -23.28
C ARG A 91 -3.73 -0.27 -23.14
N ASN A 92 -3.45 -0.70 -21.92
CA ASN A 92 -2.27 -1.48 -21.51
C ASN A 92 -0.93 -0.72 -21.54
N ALA A 93 -0.92 0.60 -21.68
CA ALA A 93 0.32 1.36 -21.51
C ALA A 93 0.93 1.13 -20.11
N PRO A 94 2.28 1.21 -20.00
CA PRO A 94 2.95 1.27 -18.72
C PRO A 94 2.35 2.35 -17.82
N ARG A 95 2.22 2.05 -16.52
CA ARG A 95 1.52 2.88 -15.56
C ARG A 95 2.18 2.84 -14.19
N PRO A 96 2.12 3.96 -13.43
CA PRO A 96 2.67 4.00 -12.08
C PRO A 96 1.89 3.09 -11.13
N ILE A 97 0.58 2.95 -11.32
CA ILE A 97 -0.28 2.06 -10.54
C ILE A 97 -1.53 1.65 -11.34
N ASP A 98 -2.04 0.46 -11.04
CA ASP A 98 -3.29 -0.15 -11.49
C ASP A 98 -3.94 -0.86 -10.29
N ILE A 99 -5.24 -0.66 -10.07
CA ILE A 99 -5.98 -1.23 -8.94
C ILE A 99 -7.28 -1.86 -9.44
N ASP A 100 -7.27 -3.16 -9.68
CA ASP A 100 -8.43 -3.92 -10.16
C ASP A 100 -9.25 -4.51 -9.00
N ILE A 101 -10.58 -4.42 -9.07
CA ILE A 101 -11.46 -5.18 -8.19
C ILE A 101 -11.54 -6.62 -8.73
N LEU A 102 -11.06 -7.59 -7.95
CA LEU A 102 -11.00 -8.99 -8.34
C LEU A 102 -12.26 -9.76 -7.95
N LEU A 103 -12.63 -9.67 -6.67
CA LEU A 103 -13.76 -10.36 -6.04
C LEU A 103 -14.41 -9.42 -5.02
N VAL A 104 -15.73 -9.55 -4.86
CA VAL A 104 -16.53 -8.88 -3.83
C VAL A 104 -17.45 -9.93 -3.23
N ASP A 105 -17.10 -10.50 -2.08
CA ASP A 105 -17.78 -11.64 -1.47
C ASP A 105 -18.18 -12.71 -2.52
N ASP A 106 -19.47 -13.05 -2.58
CA ASP A 106 -20.12 -13.91 -3.57
C ASP A 106 -20.89 -13.11 -4.64
N GLN A 107 -20.65 -11.79 -4.74
CA GLN A 107 -21.36 -10.91 -5.65
C GLN A 107 -20.84 -11.02 -7.09
N GLU A 108 -21.78 -10.96 -8.02
CA GLU A 108 -21.50 -10.77 -9.44
C GLU A 108 -21.92 -9.35 -9.86
N TRP A 109 -21.07 -8.72 -10.67
CA TRP A 109 -21.33 -7.40 -11.24
C TRP A 109 -20.97 -7.44 -12.71
N ASP A 110 -21.93 -7.18 -13.60
CA ASP A 110 -21.71 -7.19 -15.04
C ASP A 110 -22.21 -5.89 -15.65
N ARG A 111 -21.30 -4.91 -15.74
CA ARG A 111 -21.53 -3.60 -16.35
C ARG A 111 -20.41 -3.26 -17.33
N PRO A 112 -20.66 -2.37 -18.32
CA PRO A 112 -19.65 -2.04 -19.34
C PRO A 112 -18.34 -1.48 -18.77
N ASP A 113 -18.40 -0.85 -17.61
CA ASP A 113 -17.28 -0.22 -16.91
C ASP A 113 -16.57 -1.15 -15.93
N LEU A 114 -17.25 -2.17 -15.39
CA LEU A 114 -16.71 -3.07 -14.38
C LEU A 114 -17.36 -4.45 -14.46
N VAL A 115 -16.54 -5.50 -14.39
CA VAL A 115 -16.97 -6.90 -14.34
C VAL A 115 -16.36 -7.58 -13.11
N ILE A 116 -17.20 -8.18 -12.27
CA ILE A 116 -16.84 -8.92 -11.04
C ILE A 116 -17.52 -10.29 -11.08
N PRO A 117 -16.80 -11.40 -10.85
CA PRO A 117 -15.35 -11.50 -10.69
C PRO A 117 -14.57 -10.96 -11.89
N HIS A 118 -13.34 -10.47 -11.67
CA HIS A 118 -12.53 -9.94 -12.75
C HIS A 118 -12.33 -11.01 -13.85
N PRO A 119 -12.69 -10.73 -15.11
CA PRO A 119 -12.94 -11.77 -16.12
C PRO A 119 -11.70 -12.59 -16.50
N ARG A 120 -10.50 -12.02 -16.30
CA ARG A 120 -9.23 -12.65 -16.66
C ARG A 120 -8.38 -13.07 -15.45
N MET A 121 -8.88 -12.93 -14.23
CA MET A 121 -8.03 -13.18 -13.06
C MET A 121 -7.61 -14.66 -12.97
N ARG A 122 -8.46 -15.60 -13.42
CA ARG A 122 -8.20 -17.05 -13.47
C ARG A 122 -6.92 -17.42 -14.25
N GLU A 123 -6.58 -16.63 -15.26
CA GLU A 123 -5.52 -16.96 -16.21
C GLU A 123 -4.18 -16.27 -15.88
N ARG A 124 -4.14 -15.44 -14.83
CA ARG A 124 -3.02 -14.54 -14.52
C ARG A 124 -2.29 -14.98 -13.25
N ASP A 125 -1.04 -15.40 -13.39
CA ASP A 125 -0.22 -15.86 -12.25
C ASP A 125 0.01 -14.74 -11.24
N PHE A 126 0.36 -13.53 -11.72
CA PHE A 126 0.55 -12.34 -10.89
C PHE A 126 -0.70 -11.89 -10.12
N VAL A 127 -1.87 -12.47 -10.41
CA VAL A 127 -3.09 -12.27 -9.61
C VAL A 127 -3.30 -13.46 -8.67
N ILE A 128 -3.30 -14.69 -9.20
CA ILE A 128 -3.64 -15.89 -8.43
C ILE A 128 -2.60 -16.19 -7.34
N THR A 129 -1.32 -16.00 -7.62
CA THR A 129 -0.25 -16.27 -6.65
C THR A 129 -0.36 -15.41 -5.39
N PRO A 130 -0.39 -14.07 -5.47
CA PRO A 130 -0.62 -13.22 -4.29
C PRO A 130 -2.02 -13.40 -3.68
N LEU A 131 -3.05 -13.69 -4.48
CA LEU A 131 -4.40 -13.94 -3.97
C LEU A 131 -4.45 -15.14 -3.03
N LEU A 132 -3.85 -16.27 -3.43
CA LEU A 132 -3.80 -17.49 -2.63
C LEU A 132 -2.86 -17.36 -1.42
N GLU A 133 -1.92 -16.41 -1.45
CA GLU A 133 -1.13 -16.05 -0.27
C GLU A 133 -2.02 -15.40 0.79
N VAL A 134 -2.89 -14.48 0.39
CA VAL A 134 -3.75 -13.70 1.31
C VAL A 134 -5.00 -14.48 1.73
N THR A 135 -5.57 -15.29 0.85
CA THR A 135 -6.77 -16.09 1.14
C THR A 135 -6.62 -17.49 0.53
N PRO A 136 -5.93 -18.42 1.22
CA PRO A 136 -5.61 -19.76 0.68
C PRO A 136 -6.83 -20.61 0.32
N ASP A 137 -7.97 -20.35 0.96
CA ASP A 137 -9.24 -21.06 0.78
C ASP A 137 -10.28 -20.25 -0.02
N VAL A 138 -9.83 -19.23 -0.76
CA VAL A 138 -10.70 -18.39 -1.61
C VAL A 138 -11.46 -19.22 -2.63
N ARG A 139 -12.73 -18.85 -2.84
CA ARG A 139 -13.68 -19.53 -3.73
C ARG A 139 -14.25 -18.55 -4.75
N TRP A 140 -14.64 -19.10 -5.89
CA TRP A 140 -15.49 -18.42 -6.87
C TRP A 140 -16.92 -18.25 -6.35
N PRO A 141 -17.74 -17.37 -6.96
CA PRO A 141 -19.16 -17.24 -6.62
C PRO A 141 -19.94 -18.56 -6.74
N ASP A 142 -19.53 -19.46 -7.64
CA ASP A 142 -20.11 -20.80 -7.80
C ASP A 142 -19.67 -21.80 -6.71
N GLY A 143 -18.84 -21.38 -5.76
CA GLY A 143 -18.32 -22.17 -4.65
C GLY A 143 -17.10 -23.03 -4.98
N SER A 144 -16.66 -23.09 -6.24
CA SER A 144 -15.45 -23.83 -6.62
C SER A 144 -14.19 -23.15 -6.07
N PRO A 145 -13.14 -23.91 -5.69
CA PRO A 145 -11.91 -23.33 -5.16
C PRO A 145 -11.16 -22.56 -6.26
N VAL A 146 -10.51 -21.46 -5.89
CA VAL A 146 -9.52 -20.82 -6.75
C VAL A 146 -8.24 -21.66 -6.70
N THR A 147 -7.69 -22.03 -7.86
CA THR A 147 -6.42 -22.77 -7.96
C THR A 147 -5.52 -22.14 -9.02
N ARG A 148 -4.28 -22.62 -9.12
CA ARG A 148 -3.32 -22.22 -10.15
C ARG A 148 -3.45 -23.02 -11.46
N ASP A 149 -4.41 -23.94 -11.56
CA ASP A 149 -4.47 -24.90 -12.67
C ASP A 149 -4.78 -24.25 -14.03
N ASP A 150 -5.50 -23.13 -14.01
CA ASP A 150 -5.91 -22.37 -15.20
C ASP A 150 -4.98 -21.21 -15.55
N VAL A 151 -3.88 -21.04 -14.81
CA VAL A 151 -2.90 -19.96 -15.04
C VAL A 151 -2.18 -20.15 -16.38
N ARG A 152 -2.18 -19.10 -17.21
CA ARG A 152 -1.63 -19.14 -18.58
C ARG A 152 -0.66 -18.00 -18.88
N THR A 153 -0.77 -16.87 -18.19
CA THR A 153 -0.09 -15.61 -18.54
C THR A 153 0.44 -14.88 -17.32
N GLY A 154 1.39 -13.96 -17.55
CA GLY A 154 1.88 -13.06 -16.53
C GLY A 154 2.58 -13.78 -15.39
N ARG A 155 3.51 -14.67 -15.74
CA ARG A 155 4.25 -15.53 -14.81
C ARG A 155 4.95 -14.69 -13.76
N VAL A 156 4.84 -15.10 -12.50
CA VAL A 156 5.62 -14.53 -11.40
C VAL A 156 7.08 -15.00 -11.53
N THR A 157 8.01 -14.05 -11.55
CA THR A 157 9.45 -14.31 -11.75
C THR A 157 10.25 -14.19 -10.46
N ALA A 158 9.80 -13.38 -9.50
CA ALA A 158 10.48 -13.19 -8.22
C ALA A 158 9.52 -12.73 -7.12
N VAL A 159 9.91 -12.94 -5.86
CA VAL A 159 9.32 -12.27 -4.69
C VAL A 159 10.14 -11.02 -4.43
N LEU A 160 9.50 -9.85 -4.46
CA LEU A 160 10.15 -8.56 -4.20
C LEU A 160 10.16 -8.22 -2.71
N GLY A 161 9.34 -8.90 -1.91
CA GLY A 161 9.26 -8.74 -0.46
C GLY A 161 8.03 -7.97 0.00
N PRO A 162 7.95 -7.60 1.28
CA PRO A 162 6.74 -7.01 1.83
C PRO A 162 6.60 -5.55 1.40
N LEU A 163 5.37 -5.06 1.34
CA LEU A 163 5.11 -3.63 1.20
C LEU A 163 5.42 -2.89 2.51
N SER A 164 5.73 -1.60 2.40
CA SER A 164 6.09 -0.73 3.52
C SER A 164 4.98 0.30 3.81
N GLY A 165 4.96 0.89 5.00
CA GLY A 165 4.03 1.99 5.30
C GLY A 165 2.56 1.61 5.25
N LEU A 166 2.24 0.35 5.56
CA LEU A 166 0.88 -0.17 5.43
C LEU A 166 -0.10 0.44 6.45
N PRO A 167 -1.39 0.54 6.09
CA PRO A 167 -2.45 0.79 7.06
C PRO A 167 -2.36 -0.24 8.19
N ALA A 168 -2.86 0.11 9.34
CA ALA A 168 -2.74 -0.78 10.48
C ALA A 168 -3.73 -1.91 10.51
N GLY A 169 -3.40 -2.90 11.36
CA GLY A 169 -4.18 -4.10 11.51
C GLY A 169 -4.26 -4.89 10.21
N VAL A 170 -3.38 -4.57 9.25
CA VAL A 170 -3.15 -5.33 8.01
C VAL A 170 -2.30 -6.52 8.37
N THR A 171 -2.84 -7.71 8.14
CA THR A 171 -2.07 -8.93 8.20
C THR A 171 -1.28 -9.05 6.89
N LEU A 172 0.03 -8.89 6.94
CA LEU A 172 0.88 -9.26 5.82
C LEU A 172 1.03 -10.79 5.83
N SER A 173 0.70 -11.43 4.71
CA SER A 173 0.81 -12.88 4.62
C SER A 173 2.26 -13.34 4.49
N GLY A 174 2.55 -14.55 4.98
CA GLY A 174 3.84 -15.22 4.80
C GLY A 174 5.01 -14.77 5.69
N THR A 175 4.84 -13.83 6.62
CA THR A 175 5.94 -13.38 7.50
C THR A 175 5.46 -13.19 8.95
N GLU A 176 6.22 -13.68 9.93
CA GLU A 176 5.98 -13.34 11.34
C GLU A 176 6.37 -11.88 11.57
N TRP A 177 5.47 -11.09 12.17
CA TRP A 177 5.73 -9.69 12.49
C TRP A 177 5.99 -9.54 13.98
N VAL A 178 7.08 -8.88 14.33
CA VAL A 178 7.45 -8.63 15.73
C VAL A 178 7.39 -7.15 16.03
N GLU A 179 6.87 -6.83 17.22
CA GLU A 179 6.89 -5.47 17.75
C GLU A 179 8.32 -5.10 18.14
N ILE A 180 8.88 -4.08 17.48
CA ILE A 180 10.21 -3.55 17.80
C ILE A 180 10.15 -2.25 18.62
N ARG A 181 9.02 -1.55 18.58
CA ARG A 181 8.81 -0.31 19.36
C ARG A 181 7.32 -0.09 19.64
N ARG A 182 7.02 0.51 20.79
CA ARG A 182 5.69 0.98 21.17
C ARG A 182 5.72 2.49 21.40
N PHE A 183 4.79 3.19 20.78
CA PHE A 183 4.53 4.61 20.99
C PHE A 183 3.32 4.75 21.92
N SER A 184 3.36 5.69 22.87
CA SER A 184 2.27 5.94 23.81
C SER A 184 1.85 7.40 23.78
N GLY A 185 0.60 7.65 23.36
CA GLY A 185 0.03 8.99 23.25
C GLY A 185 -1.24 9.19 24.05
N ARG A 186 -1.57 10.46 24.34
CA ARG A 186 -2.93 10.87 24.69
C ARG A 186 -3.65 11.28 23.41
N ALA A 187 -4.89 10.82 23.22
CA ALA A 187 -5.75 11.31 22.15
C ALA A 187 -5.87 12.85 22.27
N ASN A 188 -5.38 13.53 21.23
CA ASN A 188 -5.15 14.98 21.09
C ASN A 188 -3.86 15.49 21.74
N TYR A 189 -2.93 15.96 20.89
CA TYR A 189 -1.73 16.75 21.21
C TYR A 189 -0.56 16.00 21.87
N ASP A 190 0.13 15.13 21.12
CA ASP A 190 1.57 14.98 21.34
C ASP A 190 2.31 15.09 20.00
N ALA A 191 2.72 16.31 19.66
CA ALA A 191 3.45 16.59 18.42
C ALA A 191 4.76 15.79 18.34
N ASN A 192 5.36 15.48 19.49
CA ASN A 192 6.59 14.71 19.59
C ASN A 192 6.41 13.26 19.12
N GLU A 193 5.27 12.62 19.43
CA GLU A 193 5.02 11.24 19.04
C GLU A 193 4.75 11.11 17.54
N ALA A 194 4.01 12.07 16.95
CA ALA A 194 3.83 12.13 15.50
C ALA A 194 5.17 12.35 14.79
N THR A 195 6.04 13.19 15.35
CA THR A 195 7.41 13.39 14.86
C THR A 195 8.27 12.14 15.02
N ASP A 196 8.18 11.42 16.14
CA ASP A 196 8.92 10.19 16.39
C ASP A 196 8.47 9.05 15.46
N ILE A 197 7.17 8.89 15.26
CA ILE A 197 6.61 7.94 14.30
C ILE A 197 7.10 8.31 12.89
N ALA A 198 6.94 9.56 12.47
CA ALA A 198 7.38 10.02 11.16
C ALA A 198 8.88 9.77 10.95
N PHE A 199 9.72 10.13 11.93
CA PHE A 199 11.16 9.90 11.90
C PHE A 199 11.49 8.41 11.76
N VAL A 200 10.97 7.56 12.64
CA VAL A 200 11.26 6.12 12.62
C VAL A 200 10.77 5.48 11.34
N THR A 201 9.57 5.82 10.86
CA THR A 201 9.05 5.30 9.59
C THR A 201 9.86 5.78 8.38
N ALA A 202 10.35 7.02 8.39
CA ALA A 202 11.22 7.55 7.33
C ALA A 202 12.58 6.83 7.32
N MET A 203 13.13 6.51 8.49
CA MET A 203 14.35 5.72 8.61
C MET A 203 14.15 4.29 8.11
N LEU A 204 13.08 3.60 8.52
CA LEU A 204 12.82 2.24 8.03
C LEU A 204 12.56 2.23 6.51
N SER A 205 11.83 3.23 5.99
CA SER A 205 11.69 3.41 4.55
C SER A 205 13.04 3.63 3.84
N SER A 206 13.95 4.45 4.39
CA SER A 206 15.24 4.74 3.75
C SER A 206 16.21 3.57 3.74
N ALA A 207 15.99 2.59 4.63
CA ALA A 207 16.74 1.33 4.68
C ALA A 207 16.06 0.18 3.93
N ASP A 208 14.97 0.43 3.20
CA ASP A 208 14.15 -0.61 2.56
C ASP A 208 13.75 -1.73 3.56
N ILE A 209 13.45 -1.34 4.79
CA ILE A 209 12.97 -2.22 5.85
C ILE A 209 11.45 -2.10 5.90
N PRO A 210 10.71 -3.19 5.60
CA PRO A 210 9.26 -3.18 5.69
C PRO A 210 8.78 -2.95 7.13
N TYR A 211 7.73 -2.16 7.29
CA TYR A 211 7.15 -1.86 8.58
C TYR A 211 5.63 -1.69 8.51
N ALA A 212 4.97 -1.92 9.64
CA ALA A 212 3.55 -1.64 9.86
C ALA A 212 3.36 -0.93 11.20
N LEU A 213 2.31 -0.10 11.31
CA LEU A 213 1.88 0.53 12.56
C LEU A 213 0.58 -0.09 13.03
N ASP A 214 0.39 -0.32 14.34
CA ASP A 214 -0.83 -0.94 14.87
C ASP A 214 -1.27 -0.37 16.25
N PRO A 215 -2.34 0.45 16.32
CA PRO A 215 -3.21 0.94 15.25
C PRO A 215 -2.57 2.15 14.52
N PRO A 216 -3.15 2.67 13.42
CA PRO A 216 -2.49 3.70 12.63
C PRO A 216 -2.62 5.06 13.34
N PRO A 217 -1.69 6.01 13.13
CA PRO A 217 -1.84 7.37 13.65
C PRO A 217 -3.18 7.98 13.17
N GLY A 218 -4.00 8.46 14.10
CA GLY A 218 -5.30 9.06 13.79
C GLY A 218 -6.48 8.08 13.65
N SER A 219 -6.28 6.80 13.96
CA SER A 219 -7.35 5.82 14.05
C SER A 219 -8.00 5.78 15.45
N GLU A 220 -9.32 5.86 15.44
CA GLU A 220 -10.24 5.84 16.59
C GLU A 220 -10.22 7.04 17.56
N GLY A 221 -11.43 7.59 17.77
CA GLY A 221 -11.80 8.21 19.03
C GLY A 221 -12.29 9.66 19.01
N ALA A 222 -13.05 10.11 18.01
CA ALA A 222 -13.92 11.29 18.15
C ALA A 222 -15.12 11.01 19.11
N GLY A 223 -14.84 10.39 20.26
CA GLY A 223 -15.71 10.38 21.42
C GLY A 223 -15.18 11.40 22.44
N PRO A 224 -16.01 11.93 23.33
CA PRO A 224 -15.65 13.04 24.23
C PRO A 224 -14.63 12.67 25.34
N TYR A 225 -13.98 11.51 25.27
CA TYR A 225 -13.10 11.00 26.31
C TYR A 225 -11.68 10.70 25.78
N PRO A 226 -10.63 11.14 26.50
CA PRO A 226 -9.25 10.89 26.10
C PRO A 226 -8.88 9.44 26.43
N PHE A 227 -8.94 8.54 25.44
CA PHE A 227 -8.30 7.24 25.56
C PHE A 227 -6.81 7.36 25.20
N HIS A 228 -5.97 6.57 25.88
CA HIS A 228 -4.60 6.37 25.46
C HIS A 228 -4.62 5.56 24.16
N VAL A 229 -4.09 6.15 23.09
CA VAL A 229 -3.86 5.43 21.84
C VAL A 229 -2.39 5.04 21.85
N PHE A 230 -2.10 3.75 21.74
CA PHE A 230 -0.74 3.22 21.66
C PHE A 230 -0.52 2.69 20.26
N SER A 231 0.46 3.20 19.53
CA SER A 231 0.82 2.65 18.22
C SER A 231 2.01 1.71 18.37
N ARG A 232 1.89 0.47 17.87
CA ARG A 232 2.99 -0.49 17.81
C ARG A 232 3.66 -0.40 16.46
N LEU A 233 4.99 -0.37 16.45
CA LEU A 233 5.78 -0.52 15.23
C LEU A 233 6.17 -1.98 15.08
N LEU A 234 5.71 -2.57 14.00
CA LEU A 234 5.95 -3.95 13.63
C LEU A 234 6.91 -3.98 12.44
N VAL A 235 7.81 -4.96 12.42
CA VAL A 235 8.67 -5.29 11.27
C VAL A 235 8.69 -6.81 11.04
N PRO A 236 9.07 -7.30 9.85
CA PRO A 236 9.34 -8.71 9.63
C PRO A 236 10.33 -9.26 10.67
N ALA A 237 10.04 -10.41 11.27
CA ALA A 237 10.87 -11.03 12.31
C ALA A 237 12.32 -11.26 11.85
N ASP A 238 12.52 -11.58 10.57
CA ASP A 238 13.82 -11.76 9.93
C ASP A 238 14.58 -10.45 9.69
N ARG A 239 13.88 -9.31 9.63
CA ARG A 239 14.46 -7.95 9.50
C ARG A 239 14.56 -7.22 10.84
N ALA A 240 14.07 -7.80 11.95
CA ALA A 240 13.96 -7.10 13.23
C ALA A 240 15.31 -6.65 13.83
N ALA A 241 16.34 -7.49 13.71
CA ALA A 241 17.68 -7.16 14.20
C ALA A 241 18.28 -6.00 13.41
N GLU A 242 18.16 -6.04 12.07
CA GLU A 242 18.62 -4.98 11.17
C GLU A 242 17.87 -3.67 11.43
N ALA A 243 16.55 -3.73 11.62
CA ALA A 243 15.73 -2.57 11.95
C ALA A 243 16.18 -1.90 13.25
N LEU A 244 16.41 -2.68 14.31
CA LEU A 244 16.87 -2.15 15.59
C LEU A 244 18.27 -1.55 15.49
N GLU A 245 19.21 -2.23 14.83
CA GLU A 245 20.58 -1.73 14.64
C GLU A 245 20.59 -0.41 13.85
N PHE A 246 19.79 -0.33 12.79
CA PHE A 246 19.68 0.87 11.97
C PHE A 246 19.07 2.05 12.75
N LEU A 247 18.01 1.80 13.52
CA LEU A 247 17.37 2.82 14.34
C LEU A 247 18.27 3.28 15.50
N ASP A 248 19.01 2.38 16.12
CA ASP A 248 19.98 2.72 17.17
C ASP A 248 21.15 3.53 16.61
N ALA A 249 21.67 3.16 15.43
CA ALA A 249 22.69 3.94 14.74
C ALA A 249 22.21 5.35 14.37
N ALA A 250 20.97 5.47 13.88
CA ALA A 250 20.35 6.75 13.55
C ALA A 250 20.15 7.64 14.78
N ALA A 251 19.74 7.05 15.91
CA ALA A 251 19.56 7.78 17.17
C ALA A 251 20.90 8.20 17.81
N ALA A 252 21.96 7.43 17.58
CA ALA A 252 23.31 7.73 18.07
C ALA A 252 24.09 8.70 17.17
N ALA A 253 23.65 8.92 15.93
CA ALA A 253 24.29 9.85 15.02
C ALA A 253 24.18 11.29 15.56
N PRO A 254 25.28 12.06 15.63
CA PRO A 254 25.21 13.46 15.99
C PRO A 254 24.39 14.21 14.95
N PHE A 255 23.22 14.72 15.34
CA PHE A 255 22.41 15.57 14.49
C PHE A 255 23.09 16.94 14.39
N ASP A 256 23.92 17.14 13.37
CA ASP A 256 24.57 18.42 13.14
C ASP A 256 23.59 19.38 12.46
N PHE A 257 22.96 20.23 13.29
CA PHE A 257 22.10 21.31 12.81
C PHE A 257 22.82 22.22 11.80
N ALA A 258 24.15 22.37 11.86
CA ALA A 258 24.89 23.22 10.94
C ALA A 258 25.07 22.59 9.55
N ASP A 259 24.99 21.27 9.41
CA ASP A 259 25.00 20.57 8.11
C ASP A 259 23.61 20.57 7.47
N ALA A 260 22.56 20.37 8.27
CA ALA A 260 21.17 20.39 7.79
C ALA A 260 20.76 21.77 7.25
N TYR A 261 21.17 22.86 7.92
CA TYR A 261 20.95 24.22 7.43
C TYR A 261 21.77 24.54 6.17
N ARG A 262 23.01 24.05 6.08
CA ARG A 262 23.87 24.26 4.90
C ARG A 262 23.31 23.56 3.65
N LEU A 263 22.81 22.34 3.79
CA LEU A 263 22.13 21.60 2.71
C LEU A 263 20.81 22.25 2.28
N ALA A 264 20.08 22.88 3.22
CA ALA A 264 18.87 23.64 2.91
C ALA A 264 19.17 24.98 2.20
N GLU A 265 20.30 25.62 2.50
CA GLU A 265 20.77 26.84 1.82
C GLU A 265 21.43 26.58 0.45
N GLU A 266 21.99 25.38 0.25
CA GLU A 266 22.63 24.98 -1.01
C GLU A 266 21.68 24.34 -2.03
N SER A 267 20.41 24.11 -1.66
CA SER A 267 19.36 23.77 -2.63
C SER A 267 19.06 25.01 -3.48
N PRO A 268 19.19 24.96 -4.83
CA PRO A 268 18.90 26.12 -5.65
C PRO A 268 17.42 26.46 -5.52
N ALA A 269 17.13 27.56 -4.84
CA ALA A 269 15.82 28.18 -4.88
C ALA A 269 15.50 28.50 -6.34
N GLU A 270 14.38 27.97 -6.85
CA GLU A 270 13.65 28.59 -7.96
C GLU A 270 13.23 30.00 -7.50
N SER A 271 14.17 30.93 -7.63
CA SER A 271 13.99 32.36 -7.52
C SER A 271 13.74 32.91 -8.92
N ASP A 272 12.60 32.57 -9.50
CA ASP A 272 12.00 33.36 -10.56
C ASP A 272 10.49 33.17 -10.52
N LEU A 273 9.76 34.27 -10.73
CA LEU A 273 8.29 34.42 -10.72
C LEU A 273 7.65 34.88 -9.41
N LEU A 274 8.03 36.06 -8.93
CA LEU A 274 7.04 37.06 -8.48
C LEU A 274 7.54 38.46 -8.88
N GLU A 275 7.32 38.84 -10.15
CA GLU A 275 7.23 40.27 -10.50
C GLU A 275 5.90 40.80 -9.94
N GLU A 276 5.99 41.72 -8.99
CA GLU A 276 4.84 42.51 -8.54
C GLU A 276 4.32 43.41 -9.66
N PRO A 277 2.99 43.62 -9.81
CA PRO A 277 2.47 44.57 -10.77
C PRO A 277 2.58 45.99 -10.20
N ASP A 278 3.47 46.81 -10.77
CA ASP A 278 3.54 48.24 -10.50
C ASP A 278 2.71 49.03 -11.54
N LYS A 279 1.61 49.64 -11.06
CA LYS A 279 0.77 50.72 -11.64
C LYS A 279 -0.16 50.46 -12.83
#